data_AF-A0A1U7V6X0-F1
#
_entry.id   AF-A0A1U7V6X0-F1
#
_cell.length_a   1.000
_cell.length_b   1.000
_cell.length_c   1.000
_cell.angle_alpha   90.00
_cell.angle_beta   90.00
_cell.angle_gamma   90.00
#
_symmetry.space_group_name_H-M   'P 1'
#
loop_
_entity.id
_entity.type
_entity.pdbx_description
1 polymer ?
#
loop_
_entity_poly.entity_id
_entity_poly.type
_entity_poly.pdbx_seq_one_letter_code
_entity_poly.pdbx_strand_id
1 'polypeptide(L)'
;MAAKKLLAIIVVFFALLLVIQRPSNAFKILEEDPICEEVNDCFEYCEDFIDGMARYVTRECCDNLLILNSRVKYVDNGVRRYCYCIEDFSNSHYHPPYLQNRIGDLTTICGIHRSFPISEHMDCSKL
;
A
#
# COMPACT_ATOMS: atom_id res chain seq x y z
N MET A 1 -60.14 13.55 -12.44
CA MET A 1 -59.63 12.16 -12.24
C MET A 1 -58.19 11.98 -12.75
N ALA A 2 -57.78 12.64 -13.85
CA ALA A 2 -56.42 12.57 -14.41
C ALA A 2 -55.30 13.10 -13.48
N ALA A 3 -55.52 14.23 -12.80
CA ALA A 3 -54.50 14.83 -11.92
C ALA A 3 -54.09 13.93 -10.75
N LYS A 4 -55.03 13.17 -10.17
CA LYS A 4 -54.75 12.21 -9.08
C LYS A 4 -53.89 11.03 -9.57
N LYS A 5 -54.11 10.59 -10.82
CA LYS A 5 -53.29 9.53 -11.46
C LYS A 5 -51.88 10.04 -11.75
N LEU A 6 -51.75 11.28 -12.21
CA LEU A 6 -50.47 11.92 -12.46
C LEU A 6 -49.64 12.06 -11.18
N LEU A 7 -50.27 12.50 -10.09
CA LEU A 7 -49.64 12.62 -8.78
C LEU A 7 -49.13 11.26 -8.26
N ALA A 8 -49.96 10.21 -8.41
CA ALA A 8 -49.58 8.86 -8.00
C ALA A 8 -48.39 8.32 -8.79
N ILE A 9 -48.31 8.58 -10.10
CA ILE A 9 -47.18 8.16 -10.94
C ILE A 9 -45.90 8.88 -10.52
N ILE A 10 -45.96 10.19 -10.23
CA ILE A 10 -44.80 10.96 -9.76
C ILE A 10 -44.30 10.41 -8.42
N VAL A 11 -45.19 10.11 -7.48
CA VAL A 11 -44.82 9.55 -6.16
C VAL A 11 -44.17 8.17 -6.31
N VAL A 12 -44.71 7.31 -7.17
CA VAL A 12 -44.13 5.97 -7.45
C VAL A 12 -42.76 6.10 -8.10
N PHE A 13 -42.58 7.03 -9.04
CA PHE A 13 -41.30 7.27 -9.70
C PHE A 13 -40.24 7.79 -8.72
N PHE A 14 -40.59 8.73 -7.84
CA PHE A 14 -39.70 9.20 -6.78
C PHE A 14 -39.36 8.09 -5.77
N ALA A 15 -40.33 7.26 -5.39
CA ALA A 15 -40.08 6.12 -4.51
C ALA A 15 -39.12 5.09 -5.14
N LEU A 16 -39.26 4.83 -6.45
CA LEU A 16 -38.35 3.96 -7.20
C LEU A 16 -36.93 4.54 -7.28
N LEU A 17 -36.80 5.85 -7.53
CA LEU A 17 -35.49 6.52 -7.55
C LEU A 17 -34.79 6.43 -6.18
N LEU A 18 -35.52 6.56 -5.08
CA LEU A 18 -34.97 6.42 -3.73
C LEU A 18 -34.51 4.98 -3.41
N VAL A 19 -35.14 3.96 -4.01
CA VAL A 19 -34.71 2.55 -3.87
C VAL A 19 -33.43 2.27 -4.66
N ILE A 20 -33.19 2.98 -5.77
CA ILE A 20 -31.98 2.85 -6.60
C ILE A 20 -30.80 3.60 -5.96
N GLN A 21 -31.07 4.70 -5.23
CA GLN A 21 -30.08 5.45 -4.43
C GLN A 21 -29.68 4.74 -3.13
N ARG A 22 -29.77 3.41 -3.05
CA ARG A 22 -29.05 2.71 -1.98
C ARG A 22 -27.59 3.16 -2.08
N PRO A 23 -27.01 3.78 -1.03
CA PRO A 23 -25.59 4.03 -1.01
C PRO A 23 -24.94 2.65 -1.06
N SER A 24 -24.49 2.25 -2.25
CA SER A 24 -23.54 1.18 -2.37
C SER A 24 -22.31 1.73 -1.66
N ASN A 25 -22.10 1.33 -0.40
CA ASN A 25 -20.97 1.75 0.44
C ASN A 25 -19.62 1.18 -0.09
N ALA A 26 -19.46 1.11 -1.41
CA ALA A 26 -18.32 0.50 -2.08
C ALA A 26 -17.71 1.43 -3.13
N PHE A 27 -17.86 2.74 -2.98
CA PHE A 27 -16.88 3.66 -3.56
C PHE A 27 -15.84 3.97 -2.46
N LYS A 28 -14.92 3.02 -2.25
CA LYS A 28 -13.63 3.37 -1.67
C LYS A 28 -12.98 4.29 -2.70
N ILE A 29 -13.05 5.60 -2.48
CA ILE A 29 -12.01 6.48 -3.01
C ILE A 29 -10.73 5.86 -2.46
N LEU A 30 -9.87 5.34 -3.34
CA LEU A 30 -8.53 4.89 -2.97
C LEU A 30 -7.80 6.18 -2.57
N GLU A 31 -8.01 6.63 -1.35
CA GLU A 31 -7.16 7.63 -0.74
C GLU A 31 -5.82 6.91 -0.57
N GLU A 32 -4.92 7.18 -1.50
CA GLU A 32 -3.57 6.65 -1.49
C GLU A 32 -2.95 7.06 -0.16
N ASP A 33 -2.54 6.09 0.64
CA ASP A 33 -1.93 6.36 1.93
C ASP A 33 -0.60 7.08 1.66
N PRO A 34 -0.44 8.36 2.05
CA PRO A 34 0.77 9.11 1.73
C PRO A 34 2.03 8.49 2.37
N ILE A 35 1.87 7.68 3.43
CA ILE A 35 2.97 6.90 3.99
C ILE A 35 3.36 5.77 3.05
N CYS A 36 2.39 5.09 2.41
CA CYS A 36 2.71 4.04 1.47
C CYS A 36 3.29 4.60 0.16
N GLU A 37 2.81 5.75 -0.31
CA GLU A 37 3.44 6.46 -1.44
C GLU A 37 4.93 6.73 -1.15
N GLU A 38 5.26 7.31 0.02
CA GLU A 38 6.65 7.53 0.42
C GLU A 38 7.46 6.23 0.53
N VAL A 39 6.88 5.18 1.11
CA VAL A 39 7.53 3.87 1.24
C VAL A 39 7.83 3.30 -0.13
N ASN A 40 6.89 3.35 -1.06
CA ASN A 40 7.02 2.81 -2.42
C ASN A 40 8.12 3.55 -3.19
N ASP A 41 8.06 4.88 -3.22
CA ASP A 41 9.05 5.74 -3.87
C ASP A 41 10.46 5.52 -3.32
N CYS A 42 10.60 5.22 -2.03
CA CYS A 42 11.90 4.94 -1.43
C CYS A 42 12.36 3.50 -1.67
N PHE A 43 11.43 2.54 -1.60
CA PHE A 43 11.74 1.12 -1.60
C PHE A 43 12.00 0.55 -3.00
N GLU A 44 11.41 1.14 -4.05
CA GLU A 44 11.62 0.72 -5.45
C GLU A 44 13.10 0.60 -5.83
N TYR A 45 13.98 1.46 -5.29
CA TYR A 45 15.42 1.45 -5.58
C TYR A 45 16.12 0.17 -5.12
N CYS A 46 15.51 -0.59 -4.21
CA CYS A 46 16.07 -1.79 -3.62
C CYS A 46 15.55 -3.08 -4.24
N GLU A 47 14.41 -3.05 -4.93
CA GLU A 47 13.68 -4.22 -5.39
C GLU A 47 14.51 -5.10 -6.32
N ASP A 48 15.06 -4.50 -7.39
CA ASP A 48 15.92 -5.19 -8.34
C ASP A 48 17.09 -5.92 -7.66
N PHE A 49 17.61 -5.38 -6.54
CA PHE A 49 18.66 -6.09 -5.82
C PHE A 49 18.11 -7.29 -5.06
N ILE A 50 17.00 -7.14 -4.32
CA ILE A 50 16.49 -8.20 -3.46
C ILE A 50 15.79 -9.32 -4.24
N ASP A 51 15.21 -9.04 -5.39
CA ASP A 51 14.64 -10.05 -6.29
C ASP A 51 15.68 -10.76 -7.16
N GLY A 52 16.91 -10.23 -7.20
CA GLY A 52 18.04 -10.82 -7.90
C GLY A 52 18.29 -10.30 -9.32
N MET A 53 17.49 -9.37 -9.83
CA MET A 53 17.66 -8.77 -11.17
C MET A 53 18.97 -7.96 -11.28
N ALA A 54 19.25 -7.10 -10.31
CA ALA A 54 20.50 -6.36 -10.20
C ALA A 54 21.54 -7.16 -9.41
N ARG A 55 22.81 -7.14 -9.82
CA ARG A 55 23.88 -7.84 -9.11
C ARG A 55 24.31 -7.13 -7.81
N TYR A 56 24.20 -5.81 -7.77
CA TYR A 56 24.74 -4.97 -6.71
C TYR A 56 23.67 -4.02 -6.17
N VAL A 57 23.78 -3.69 -4.88
CA VAL A 57 22.96 -2.66 -4.25
C VAL A 57 23.35 -1.29 -4.79
N THR A 58 22.37 -0.49 -5.19
CA THR A 58 22.58 0.90 -5.60
C THR A 58 22.82 1.79 -4.39
N ARG A 59 23.46 2.95 -4.59
CA ARG A 59 23.61 3.91 -3.50
C ARG A 59 22.25 4.45 -3.06
N GLU A 60 21.39 4.67 -4.04
CA GLU A 60 20.01 5.14 -3.89
C GLU A 60 19.19 4.20 -3.00
N CYS A 61 19.33 2.88 -3.17
CA CYS A 61 18.70 1.91 -2.26
C CYS A 61 19.15 2.12 -0.80
N CYS A 62 20.45 2.24 -0.55
CA CYS A 62 20.95 2.41 0.82
C CYS A 62 20.53 3.75 1.43
N ASP A 63 20.62 4.83 0.66
CA ASP A 63 20.23 6.18 1.12
C ASP A 63 18.73 6.23 1.43
N ASN A 64 17.88 5.62 0.60
CA ASN A 64 16.42 5.56 0.84
C ASN A 64 16.04 4.61 1.98
N LEU A 65 16.70 3.45 2.13
CA LEU A 65 16.48 2.60 3.30
C LEU A 65 16.85 3.31 4.61
N LEU A 66 17.91 4.12 4.61
CA LEU A 66 18.28 4.95 5.76
C LEU A 66 17.18 5.97 6.10
N ILE A 67 16.62 6.63 5.08
CA ILE A 67 15.49 7.57 5.23
C ILE A 67 14.31 6.85 5.88
N LEU A 68 13.84 5.75 5.29
CA LEU A 68 12.72 4.97 5.81
C LEU A 68 12.98 4.50 7.25
N ASN A 69 14.18 3.98 7.51
CA ASN A 69 14.56 3.48 8.84
C ASN A 69 14.59 4.58 9.90
N SER A 70 14.93 5.82 9.51
CA SER A 70 14.91 6.97 10.42
C SER A 70 13.52 7.51 10.69
N ARG A 71 12.59 7.37 9.73
CA ARG A 71 11.25 7.97 9.75
C ARG A 71 10.19 7.10 10.41
N VAL A 72 10.31 5.77 10.26
CA VAL A 72 9.30 4.80 10.75
C VAL A 72 8.90 5.01 12.21
N LYS A 73 9.82 5.45 13.08
CA LYS A 73 9.56 5.70 14.52
C LYS A 73 8.71 6.93 14.82
N TYR A 74 8.57 7.85 13.85
CA TYR A 74 7.77 9.07 13.98
C TYR A 74 6.37 8.92 13.36
N VAL A 75 6.11 7.81 12.69
CA VAL A 75 4.81 7.48 12.11
C VAL A 75 4.00 6.71 13.15
N ASP A 76 2.74 7.11 13.36
CA ASP A 76 1.84 6.38 14.23
C ASP A 76 1.65 4.94 13.72
N ASN A 77 1.90 3.98 14.61
CA ASN A 77 1.97 2.56 14.28
C ASN A 77 2.91 2.24 13.09
N GLY A 78 4.02 2.99 12.98
CA GLY A 78 4.86 3.06 11.79
C GLY A 78 5.45 1.73 11.34
N VAL A 79 5.95 0.89 12.27
CA VAL A 79 6.52 -0.42 11.90
C VAL A 79 5.48 -1.30 11.21
N ARG A 80 4.27 -1.36 11.76
CA ARG A 80 3.16 -2.11 11.17
C ARG A 80 2.71 -1.50 9.84
N ARG A 81 2.66 -0.17 9.75
CA ARG A 81 2.25 0.53 8.52
C ARG A 81 3.25 0.30 7.39
N TYR A 82 4.54 0.46 7.65
CA TYR A 82 5.62 0.19 6.69
C TYR A 82 5.61 -1.27 6.24
N CYS A 83 5.36 -2.21 7.17
CA CYS A 83 5.16 -3.61 6.81
C CYS A 83 4.05 -3.77 5.76
N TYR A 84 2.85 -3.20 6.00
CA TYR A 84 1.76 -3.28 5.02
C TYR A 84 2.10 -2.60 3.70
N CYS A 85 2.72 -1.42 3.71
CA CYS A 85 3.06 -0.70 2.49
C CYS A 85 4.08 -1.49 1.65
N ILE A 86 5.10 -2.08 2.25
CA ILE A 86 6.09 -2.90 1.53
C ILE A 86 5.43 -4.17 0.98
N GLU A 87 4.58 -4.85 1.76
CA GLU A 87 3.83 -6.02 1.27
C GLU A 87 2.94 -5.65 0.08
N ASP A 88 2.20 -4.53 0.17
CA ASP A 88 1.34 -4.05 -0.91
C ASP A 88 2.16 -3.67 -2.15
N PHE A 89 3.27 -2.96 -1.99
CA PHE A 89 4.21 -2.63 -3.06
C PHE A 89 4.67 -3.88 -3.81
N SER A 90 5.21 -4.87 -3.11
CA SER A 90 5.69 -6.12 -3.71
C SER A 90 4.58 -6.83 -4.49
N ASN A 91 3.35 -6.81 -3.96
CA ASN A 91 2.23 -7.49 -4.61
C ASN A 91 1.50 -6.62 -5.68
N SER A 92 1.90 -5.36 -5.87
CA SER A 92 1.25 -4.42 -6.80
C SER A 92 1.70 -4.58 -8.26
N HIS A 93 2.82 -5.26 -8.49
CA HIS A 93 3.40 -5.46 -9.81
C HIS A 93 4.14 -6.80 -9.89
N TYR A 94 4.65 -7.16 -11.07
CA TYR A 94 5.39 -8.40 -11.27
C TYR A 94 6.88 -8.19 -10.98
N HIS A 95 7.44 -9.00 -10.09
CA HIS A 95 8.87 -9.13 -9.84
C HIS A 95 9.22 -10.61 -9.55
N PRO A 96 10.49 -11.05 -9.68
CA PRO A 96 10.93 -12.35 -9.19
C PRO A 96 10.82 -12.47 -7.66
N PRO A 97 10.66 -13.68 -7.09
CA PRO A 97 10.57 -13.84 -5.64
C PRO A 97 11.76 -13.24 -4.89
N TYR A 98 11.50 -12.57 -3.76
CA TYR A 98 12.54 -11.93 -2.98
C TYR A 98 13.50 -12.95 -2.36
N LEU A 99 14.79 -12.74 -2.59
CA LEU A 99 15.88 -13.57 -2.11
C LEU A 99 16.23 -13.20 -0.66
N GLN A 100 15.89 -14.07 0.28
CA GLN A 100 16.07 -13.84 1.71
C GLN A 100 17.53 -13.52 2.11
N ASN A 101 18.50 -14.16 1.46
CA ASN A 101 19.92 -13.86 1.68
C ASN A 101 20.25 -12.42 1.28
N ARG A 102 19.68 -11.91 0.19
CA ARG A 102 19.91 -10.54 -0.27
C ARG A 102 19.22 -9.51 0.60
N ILE A 103 18.01 -9.80 1.08
CA ILE A 103 17.38 -9.01 2.12
C ILE A 103 18.31 -8.93 3.34
N GLY A 104 18.93 -10.04 3.75
CA GLY A 104 19.95 -10.04 4.81
C GLY A 104 21.18 -9.19 4.48
N ASP A 105 21.69 -9.28 3.25
CA ASP A 105 22.91 -8.58 2.81
C ASP A 105 22.78 -7.06 2.85
N LEU A 106 21.57 -6.51 2.63
CA LEU A 106 21.31 -5.06 2.74
C LEU A 106 21.77 -4.46 4.08
N THR A 107 21.64 -5.19 5.19
CA THR A 107 22.12 -4.72 6.50
C THR A 107 23.63 -4.51 6.51
N THR A 108 24.37 -5.48 5.99
CA THR A 108 25.84 -5.43 5.95
C THR A 108 26.32 -4.41 4.91
N ILE A 109 25.72 -4.38 3.72
CA ILE A 109 26.13 -3.52 2.61
C ILE A 109 25.82 -2.06 2.90
N CYS A 110 24.60 -1.75 3.36
CA CYS A 110 24.19 -0.38 3.66
C CYS A 110 24.60 0.08 5.08
N GLY A 111 25.11 -0.82 5.92
CA GLY A 111 25.49 -0.50 7.30
C GLY A 111 24.30 -0.14 8.20
N ILE A 112 23.14 -0.77 7.98
CA ILE A 112 21.89 -0.45 8.67
C ILE A 112 21.29 -1.65 9.39
N HIS A 113 20.87 -1.44 10.63
CA HIS A 113 19.90 -2.33 11.28
C HIS A 113 18.50 -1.79 10.96
N ARG A 114 17.76 -2.48 10.09
CA ARG A 114 16.39 -2.09 9.73
C ARG A 114 15.44 -2.24 10.93
N SER A 115 14.47 -1.35 11.02
CA SER A 115 13.46 -1.30 12.09
C SER A 115 12.09 -1.80 11.62
N PHE A 116 11.99 -2.23 10.36
CA PHE A 116 10.80 -2.80 9.75
C PHE A 116 11.18 -4.04 8.90
N PRO A 117 10.26 -5.00 8.72
CA PRO A 117 10.49 -6.19 7.92
C PRO A 117 10.34 -5.91 6.41
N ILE A 118 10.89 -6.81 5.59
CA ILE A 118 10.74 -6.85 4.12
C ILE A 118 10.41 -8.30 3.74
N SER A 119 9.29 -8.53 3.05
CA SER A 119 8.89 -9.82 2.47
C SER A 119 7.62 -9.61 1.64
N GLU A 120 7.41 -10.44 0.62
CA GLU A 120 6.17 -10.47 -0.18
C GLU A 120 4.95 -11.00 0.61
N HIS A 121 5.23 -11.72 1.69
CA HIS A 121 4.25 -12.36 2.55
C HIS A 121 4.58 -12.08 4.01
N MET A 122 3.90 -11.09 4.60
CA MET A 122 4.15 -10.64 5.97
C MET A 122 2.88 -10.74 6.81
N ASP A 123 3.01 -11.19 8.05
CA ASP A 123 1.93 -11.08 9.04
C ASP A 123 2.10 -9.78 9.84
N CYS A 124 1.79 -8.65 9.20
CA CYS A 124 1.95 -7.32 9.82
C CYS A 124 1.04 -7.13 11.04
N SER A 125 0.00 -7.95 11.23
CA SER A 125 -0.92 -7.85 12.38
C SER A 125 -0.26 -8.15 13.73
N LYS A 126 0.89 -8.85 13.70
CA LYS A 126 1.65 -9.28 14.88
C LYS A 126 2.80 -8.33 15.28
N LEU A 127 2.97 -7.22 14.57
CA LEU A 127 3.99 -6.19 14.83
C LEU A 127 3.48 -5.11 15.78
#